data_AF-A0A0K1YUI0-F1
#
_entry.id   AF-A0A0K1YUI0-F1
#
_cell.length_a   1.000
_cell.length_b   1.000
_cell.length_c   1.000
_cell.angle_alpha   90.00
_cell.angle_beta   90.00
_cell.angle_gamma   90.00
#
_symmetry.space_group_name_H-M   'P 1'
#
loop_
_entity.id
_entity.type
_entity.pdbx_description
1 polymer ?
#
loop_
_entity_poly.entity_id
_entity_poly.type
_entity_poly.pdbx_seq_one_letter_code
_entity_poly.pdbx_strand_id
1 'polypeptide(L)' 'DLEGEALATLVVNSMRGIVKVAAVKAPGFGDRRKSMLQDIAVLTAGNVISEELAMELEKSTLEDLG' A
#
# COMPACT_ATOMS: atom_id res chain seq x y z
N ASP A 1 -6.31 1.23 -6.34
CA ASP A 1 -5.54 0.46 -7.33
C ASP A 1 -4.26 1.23 -7.61
N LEU A 2 -3.28 0.64 -8.29
CA LEU A 2 -2.06 1.35 -8.66
C LEU A 2 -1.98 1.49 -10.18
N GLU A 3 -2.26 2.69 -10.67
CA GLU A 3 -2.48 2.98 -12.09
C GLU A 3 -1.68 4.19 -12.58
N GLY A 4 -1.62 4.36 -13.91
CA GLY A 4 -1.07 5.54 -14.56
C GLY A 4 0.40 5.81 -14.24
N GLU A 5 0.70 7.08 -13.91
CA GLU A 5 2.06 7.57 -13.68
C GLU A 5 2.72 6.92 -12.45
N ALA A 6 1.96 6.61 -11.39
CA ALA A 6 2.49 5.95 -10.21
C ALA A 6 3.05 4.57 -10.54
N LEU A 7 2.33 3.77 -11.35
CA LEU A 7 2.80 2.46 -11.79
C LEU A 7 4.06 2.57 -12.65
N ALA A 8 4.03 3.45 -13.65
CA ALA A 8 5.17 3.65 -14.55
C ALA A 8 6.43 4.05 -13.76
N THR A 9 6.28 4.93 -12.77
CA THR A 9 7.39 5.41 -11.93
C THR A 9 7.98 4.27 -11.10
N LEU A 10 7.15 3.44 -10.45
CA LEU A 10 7.65 2.30 -9.67
C LEU A 10 8.36 1.26 -10.55
N VAL A 11 7.82 0.97 -11.74
CA VAL A 11 8.42 0.02 -12.68
C VAL A 11 9.78 0.51 -13.16
N VAL A 12 9.88 1.76 -13.61
CA VAL A 12 11.15 2.33 -14.11
C VAL A 12 12.20 2.35 -13.00
N ASN A 13 11.83 2.72 -11.77
CA ASN A 13 12.78 2.77 -10.66
C ASN A 13 13.22 1.37 -10.20
N SER A 14 12.33 0.38 -10.22
CA SER A 14 12.65 -1.02 -9.93
C SER A 14 13.60 -1.61 -10.97
N MET A 15 13.35 -1.38 -12.26
CA MET A 15 14.22 -1.81 -13.35
C MET A 15 15.61 -1.15 -13.32
N ARG A 16 15.69 0.11 -12.87
CA ARG A 16 16.96 0.84 -12.72
C ARG A 16 17.71 0.49 -11.43
N GLY A 17 17.14 -0.34 -10.56
CA GLY A 17 17.75 -0.72 -9.27
C GLY A 17 17.79 0.41 -8.24
N ILE A 18 16.97 1.45 -8.41
CA ILE A 18 16.93 2.62 -7.51
C ILE A 18 16.16 2.25 -6.23
N VAL A 19 14.98 1.62 -6.40
CA VAL A 19 14.19 1.09 -5.28
C VAL A 19 13.69 -0.30 -5.61
N LYS A 20 13.82 -1.23 -4.66
CA LYS A 20 13.28 -2.59 -4.78
C LYS A 20 11.84 -2.60 -4.29
N VAL A 21 10.89 -2.60 -5.21
CA VAL A 21 9.46 -2.44 -4.90
C VAL A 21 8.60 -3.40 -5.74
N ALA A 22 7.49 -3.84 -5.15
CA ALA A 22 6.43 -4.59 -5.82
C ALA A 22 5.07 -4.04 -5.36
N ALA A 23 4.08 -4.03 -6.25
CA ALA A 23 2.73 -3.60 -5.95
C ALA A 23 1.73 -4.69 -6.36
N VAL A 24 0.77 -4.98 -5.47
CA VAL A 24 -0.31 -5.94 -5.71
C VAL A 24 -1.64 -5.30 -5.32
N LYS A 25 -2.72 -5.74 -5.96
CA LYS A 25 -4.06 -5.29 -5.58
C LYS A 25 -4.44 -5.92 -4.25
N ALA A 26 -5.08 -5.13 -3.38
CA ALA A 26 -5.64 -5.63 -2.13
C ALA A 26 -6.65 -6.77 -2.41
N PRO A 27 -6.66 -7.83 -1.59
CA PRO A 27 -7.55 -8.97 -1.82
C PRO A 27 -9.01 -8.59 -1.55
N GLY A 28 -9.92 -9.15 -2.36
CA GLY A 28 -11.35 -8.95 -2.20
C GLY A 28 -11.88 -7.56 -2.63
N PHE A 29 -13.14 -7.31 -2.26
CA PHE A 29 -13.90 -6.11 -2.64
C PHE A 29 -14.76 -5.62 -1.45
N GLY A 30 -15.12 -4.34 -1.45
CA GLY A 30 -15.98 -3.74 -0.42
C GLY A 30 -15.43 -3.93 1.00
N ASP A 31 -16.32 -4.22 1.95
CA ASP A 31 -15.96 -4.40 3.38
C ASP A 31 -15.03 -5.58 3.61
N ARG A 32 -15.11 -6.62 2.76
CA ARG A 32 -14.20 -7.76 2.83
C ARG A 32 -12.77 -7.35 2.53
N ARG A 33 -12.55 -6.40 1.61
CA ARG A 33 -11.22 -5.85 1.33
C ARG A 33 -10.65 -5.14 2.56
N LYS A 34 -11.44 -4.32 3.23
CA LYS A 34 -11.02 -3.58 4.43
C LYS A 34 -10.65 -4.53 5.55
N SER A 35 -11.49 -5.54 5.78
CA SER A 35 -11.24 -6.57 6.81
C SER A 35 -9.95 -7.34 6.53
N MET A 36 -9.75 -7.81 5.29
CA MET A 36 -8.54 -8.55 4.93
C MET A 36 -7.27 -7.68 4.96
N LEU A 37 -7.36 -6.39 4.63
CA LEU A 37 -6.24 -5.46 4.78
C LEU A 37 -5.88 -5.24 6.26
N GLN A 38 -6.89 -5.16 7.13
CA GLN A 38 -6.67 -5.06 8.57
C GLN A 38 -5.97 -6.32 9.12
N ASP A 39 -6.37 -7.50 8.65
CA ASP A 39 -5.71 -8.76 9.03
C ASP A 39 -4.23 -8.78 8.62
N ILE A 40 -3.92 -8.32 7.41
CA ILE A 40 -2.53 -8.21 6.92
C ILE A 40 -1.76 -7.21 7.78
N ALA A 41 -2.33 -6.05 8.06
CA ALA A 41 -1.70 -5.01 8.87
C ALA A 41 -1.38 -5.51 10.29
N VAL A 42 -2.31 -6.24 10.92
CA VAL A 42 -2.07 -6.88 12.22
C VAL A 42 -0.97 -7.93 12.14
N LEU A 43 -0.93 -8.75 11.08
CA LEU A 43 0.08 -9.78 10.88
C LEU A 43 1.49 -9.21 10.70
N THR A 44 1.61 -8.07 10.00
CA THR A 44 2.89 -7.41 9.73
C THR A 44 3.22 -6.32 10.77
N ALA A 45 2.32 -6.04 11.71
CA ALA A 45 2.42 -4.90 12.62
C ALA A 45 2.50 -3.53 11.90
N GLY A 46 1.86 -3.41 10.74
CA GLY A 46 1.69 -2.15 10.01
C GLY A 46 0.31 -1.51 10.26
N ASN A 47 0.10 -0.32 9.68
CA ASN A 47 -1.17 0.40 9.73
C ASN A 47 -1.81 0.47 8.34
N VAL A 48 -3.13 0.19 8.26
CA VAL A 48 -3.88 0.36 7.00
C VAL A 48 -4.12 1.84 6.76
N ILE A 49 -3.42 2.43 5.79
CA ILE A 49 -3.66 3.81 5.37
C ILE A 49 -5.02 3.89 4.65
N SER A 50 -5.94 4.67 5.21
CA SER A 50 -7.29 4.84 4.67
C SER A 50 -7.77 6.29 4.77
N GLU A 51 -8.23 6.85 3.66
CA GLU A 51 -8.84 8.19 3.61
C GLU A 51 -10.11 8.28 4.48
N GLU A 52 -10.84 7.17 4.64
CA GLU A 52 -12.05 7.12 5.48
C GLU A 52 -11.74 7.32 6.97
N LEU A 53 -10.52 6.98 7.39
CA LEU A 53 -10.01 7.16 8.75
C LEU A 53 -9.20 8.46 8.89
N ALA A 54 -9.30 9.37 7.93
CA ALA A 54 -8.54 10.62 7.85
C ALA A 54 -7.01 10.42 7.86
N MET A 55 -6.54 9.28 7.38
CA MET A 55 -5.12 9.02 7.17
C MET A 55 -4.73 9.38 5.73
N GLU A 56 -3.59 10.06 5.57
CA GLU A 56 -3.07 10.48 4.27
C GLU A 56 -1.79 9.69 3.94
N LEU A 57 -1.70 9.17 2.72
CA LEU A 57 -0.52 8.42 2.26
C LEU A 57 0.77 9.27 2.32
N GLU A 58 0.68 10.57 2.04
CA GLU A 58 1.82 11.48 2.06
C GLU A 58 2.39 11.71 3.47
N LYS A 59 1.58 11.50 4.52
CA LYS A 59 1.98 11.65 5.93
C LYS A 59 2.40 10.34 6.57
N SER A 60 2.35 9.23 5.83
CA SER A 60 2.75 7.92 6.34
C SER A 60 4.24 7.89 6.69
N THR A 61 4.55 7.21 7.79
CA THR A 61 5.90 7.07 8.32
C THR A 61 6.37 5.62 8.22
N LEU A 62 7.64 5.36 8.56
CA LEU A 62 8.16 4.00 8.60
C LEU A 62 7.48 3.12 9.65
N GLU A 63 6.89 3.71 10.69
CA GLU A 63 6.17 2.97 11.73
C GLU A 63 4.80 2.46 11.25
N ASP A 64 4.28 3.02 10.15
CA ASP A 64 3.04 2.56 9.53
C ASP A 64 3.27 1.38 8.57
N LEU A 65 4.53 1.11 8.21
CA LEU A 65 4.92 -0.02 7.36
C LEU A 65 5.18 -1.25 8.25
N GLY A 66 4.60 -2.40 7.87
CA GLY A 66 4.84 -3.68 8.53
C GLY A 66 5.96 -4.51 7.92
#